data_AF-A0A9P6BXE4-F1
#
_entry.id   AF-A0A9P6BXE4-F1
#
_cell.length_a   1.000
_cell.length_b   1.000
_cell.length_c   1.000
_cell.angle_alpha   90.00
_cell.angle_beta   90.00
_cell.angle_gamma   90.00
#
_symmetry.space_group_name_H-M   'P 1'
#
loop_
_entity.id
_entity.type
_entity.pdbx_description
1 polymer ?
#
loop_
_entity_poly.entity_id
_entity_poly.type
_entity_poly.pdbx_seq_one_letter_code
_entity_poly.pdbx_strand_id
1 'polypeptide(L)'
;ISSTQEANLEHTPVPVPDHQNPLSLEDFWKFELALEELGNHHCIPPGFGMLPDEWEDGEYHSVEGIKVGWKQQSWLVISLSDEIWRP
;
A
#
# COMPACT_ATOMS: atom_id res chain seq x y z
N ILE A 1 18.28 -35.73 -2.69
CA ILE A 1 17.68 -34.58 -1.97
C ILE A 1 16.32 -34.35 -2.63
N SER A 2 15.30 -35.13 -2.28
CA SER A 2 14.00 -35.12 -2.98
C SER A 2 12.95 -35.86 -2.15
N SER A 3 12.76 -35.45 -0.89
CA SER A 3 11.76 -36.09 -0.02
C SER A 3 11.16 -35.14 1.02
N THR A 4 11.46 -33.83 0.95
CA THR A 4 11.00 -32.84 1.92
C THR A 4 9.88 -31.93 1.38
N GLN A 5 9.53 -32.04 0.08
CA GLN A 5 8.55 -31.15 -0.56
C GLN A 5 7.10 -31.65 -0.46
N GLU A 6 6.88 -32.93 -0.16
CA GLU A 6 5.52 -33.52 -0.15
C GLU A 6 4.72 -33.19 1.12
N ALA A 7 5.38 -32.77 2.21
CA ALA A 7 4.71 -32.50 3.50
C ALA A 7 3.91 -31.19 3.55
N ASN A 8 4.08 -30.27 2.58
CA ASN A 8 3.41 -28.96 2.57
C ASN A 8 2.18 -28.90 1.66
N LEU A 9 1.81 -29.99 0.99
CA LEU A 9 0.67 -30.01 0.05
C LEU A 9 -0.66 -30.36 0.72
N GLU A 10 -0.64 -30.96 1.92
CA GLU A 10 -1.84 -31.35 2.67
C GLU A 10 -2.11 -30.40 3.85
N HIS A 11 -2.04 -29.08 3.64
CA HIS A 11 -2.56 -28.15 4.64
C HIS A 11 -4.06 -27.96 4.42
N THR A 12 -4.83 -27.89 5.50
CA THR A 12 -6.22 -27.43 5.44
C THR A 12 -6.25 -26.04 4.79
N PRO A 13 -7.24 -25.73 3.93
CA PRO A 13 -7.37 -24.41 3.33
C PRO A 13 -7.33 -23.33 4.42
N VAL A 14 -6.46 -22.33 4.25
CA VAL A 14 -6.44 -21.17 5.14
C VAL A 14 -7.77 -20.45 4.89
N PRO A 15 -8.58 -20.20 5.93
CA PRO A 15 -9.80 -19.44 5.78
C PRO A 15 -9.43 -18.03 5.32
N VAL A 16 -9.69 -17.75 4.04
CA VAL A 16 -9.56 -16.41 3.49
C VAL A 16 -10.75 -15.58 3.96
N PRO A 17 -10.55 -14.31 4.32
CA PRO A 17 -11.65 -13.39 4.59
C PRO A 17 -12.65 -13.43 3.43
N ASP A 18 -13.93 -13.48 3.76
CA ASP A 18 -14.98 -13.45 2.76
C ASP A 18 -14.89 -12.13 1.97
N HIS A 19 -15.33 -12.13 0.71
CA HIS A 19 -15.35 -10.95 -0.16
C HIS A 19 -16.39 -9.89 0.29
N GLN A 20 -17.03 -10.15 1.43
CA GLN A 20 -17.97 -9.25 2.07
C GLN A 20 -17.21 -8.15 2.79
N ASN A 21 -17.65 -6.91 2.56
CA ASN A 21 -17.16 -5.75 3.27
C ASN A 21 -17.25 -5.98 4.79
N PRO A 22 -16.14 -5.90 5.54
CA PRO A 22 -16.15 -6.12 6.99
C PRO A 22 -16.82 -4.97 7.76
N LEU A 23 -17.10 -3.85 7.10
CA LEU A 23 -17.74 -2.68 7.69
C LEU A 23 -19.26 -2.82 7.69
N SER A 24 -19.89 -2.27 8.74
CA SER A 24 -21.32 -1.99 8.70
C SER A 24 -21.63 -0.98 7.58
N LEU A 25 -22.88 -0.94 7.11
CA LEU A 25 -23.29 0.04 6.08
C LEU A 25 -23.02 1.49 6.52
N GLU A 26 -23.24 1.78 7.81
CA GLU A 26 -22.99 3.09 8.38
C GLU A 26 -21.50 3.44 8.39
N ASP A 27 -20.65 2.50 8.80
CA ASP A 27 -19.20 2.73 8.85
C ASP A 27 -18.57 2.79 7.47
N PHE A 28 -19.13 2.05 6.51
CA PHE A 28 -18.74 2.13 5.12
C PHE A 28 -19.00 3.54 4.55
N TRP A 29 -20.16 4.13 4.81
CA TRP A 29 -20.43 5.50 4.38
C TRP A 29 -19.52 6.54 5.04
N LYS A 30 -19.20 6.38 6.33
CA LYS A 30 -18.21 7.24 7.01
C LYS A 30 -16.84 7.13 6.35
N PHE A 31 -16.43 5.91 5.99
CA PHE A 31 -15.18 5.66 5.30
C PHE A 31 -15.15 6.33 3.92
N GLU A 32 -16.19 6.17 3.11
CA GLU A 32 -16.26 6.81 1.78
C GLU A 32 -16.21 8.34 1.88
N LEU A 33 -16.96 8.92 2.82
CA LEU A 33 -16.98 10.37 3.03
C LEU A 33 -15.59 10.89 3.43
N ALA A 34 -14.90 10.20 4.34
CA ALA A 34 -13.55 10.57 4.77
C ALA A 34 -12.53 10.44 3.63
N LEU A 35 -12.69 9.44 2.76
CA LEU A 35 -11.83 9.23 1.60
C LEU A 35 -12.01 10.35 0.56
N GLU A 36 -13.26 10.75 0.30
CA GLU A 36 -13.59 11.88 -0.57
C GLU A 36 -13.02 13.20 -0.02
N GLU A 37 -13.19 13.44 1.29
CA GLU A 37 -12.63 14.60 1.97
C GLU A 37 -11.08 14.63 1.84
N LEU A 38 -10.42 13.49 2.05
CA LEU A 38 -8.96 13.38 1.90
C LEU A 38 -8.48 13.78 0.49
N GLY A 39 -9.20 13.36 -0.55
CA GLY A 39 -8.93 13.73 -1.94
C GLY A 39 -9.08 15.22 -2.19
N ASN A 40 -10.16 15.83 -1.67
CA ASN A 40 -10.42 17.25 -1.82
C ASN A 40 -9.38 18.13 -1.11
N HIS A 41 -8.86 17.66 0.03
CA HIS A 41 -7.89 18.39 0.83
C HIS A 41 -6.43 18.31 0.33
N HIS A 42 -6.16 17.71 -0.84
CA HIS A 42 -4.80 17.52 -1.40
C HIS A 42 -3.82 16.88 -0.39
N CYS A 43 -4.34 16.06 0.52
CA CYS A 43 -3.53 15.36 1.52
C CYS A 43 -3.00 14.01 1.00
N ILE A 44 -3.32 13.67 -0.24
CA ILE A 44 -2.85 12.45 -0.90
C ILE A 44 -1.39 12.68 -1.35
N PRO A 45 -0.45 11.81 -0.95
CA PRO A 45 0.93 11.90 -1.41
C PRO A 45 1.03 11.84 -2.94
N PRO A 46 1.95 12.60 -3.56
CA PRO A 46 2.23 12.48 -4.98
C PRO A 46 2.53 11.02 -5.36
N GLY A 47 1.85 10.51 -6.38
CA GLY A 47 2.04 9.14 -6.86
C GLY A 47 1.29 8.04 -6.14
N PHE A 48 0.47 8.37 -5.15
CA PHE A 48 -0.48 7.41 -4.59
C PHE A 48 -1.49 6.97 -5.66
N GLY A 49 -1.53 5.66 -5.94
CA GLY A 49 -2.46 5.05 -6.91
C GLY A 49 -2.02 5.10 -8.37
N MET A 50 -0.82 5.63 -8.69
CA MET A 50 -0.30 5.60 -10.06
C MET A 50 0.07 4.18 -10.49
N LEU A 51 -0.38 3.80 -11.68
CA LEU A 51 0.03 2.56 -12.35
C LEU A 51 1.50 2.66 -12.77
N PRO A 52 2.23 1.54 -12.88
CA PRO A 52 3.64 1.53 -13.33
C PRO A 52 3.91 2.32 -14.62
N ASP A 53 2.95 2.34 -15.54
CA ASP A 53 3.05 3.05 -16.82
C ASP A 53 2.78 4.57 -16.70
N GLU A 54 2.27 5.04 -15.56
CA GLU A 54 1.97 6.45 -15.29
C GLU A 54 3.13 7.18 -14.58
N TRP A 55 4.18 6.47 -14.19
CA TRP A 55 5.39 7.08 -13.62
C TRP A 55 6.20 7.77 -14.72
N GLU A 56 6.67 9.00 -14.47
CA GLU A 56 7.38 9.82 -15.47
C GLU A 56 8.59 9.11 -16.10
N ASP A 57 9.27 8.26 -15.32
CA ASP A 57 10.44 7.49 -15.75
C ASP A 57 10.11 6.01 -16.06
N GLY A 58 8.84 5.60 -15.92
CA GLY A 58 8.41 4.20 -16.05
C GLY A 58 8.88 3.27 -14.91
N GLU A 59 9.46 3.83 -13.85
CA GLU A 59 9.97 3.09 -12.69
C GLU A 59 9.47 3.69 -11.38
N TYR A 60 9.12 2.82 -10.43
CA TYR A 60 8.83 3.21 -9.04
C TYR A 60 10.13 3.63 -8.35
N HIS A 61 10.17 4.82 -7.76
CA HIS A 61 11.38 5.29 -7.09
C HIS A 61 11.68 4.41 -5.86
N SER A 62 12.88 3.83 -5.81
CA SER A 62 13.33 2.95 -4.71
C SER A 62 13.51 3.66 -3.37
N VAL A 63 13.49 5.00 -3.38
CA VAL A 63 13.71 5.85 -2.20
C VAL A 63 12.88 7.13 -2.30
N GLU A 64 12.35 7.58 -1.16
CA GLU A 64 11.71 8.90 -1.02
C GLU A 64 12.44 9.72 0.04
N GLY A 65 12.68 10.99 -0.24
CA GLY A 65 13.26 11.93 0.72
C GLY A 65 12.16 12.73 1.41
N ILE A 66 12.00 12.56 2.73
CA ILE A 66 11.12 13.40 3.55
C ILE A 66 11.94 14.49 4.24
N LYS A 67 11.57 15.75 4.09
CA LYS A 67 12.19 16.83 4.86
C LYS A 67 11.75 16.76 6.32
N VAL A 68 12.71 16.72 7.25
CA VAL A 68 12.47 16.61 8.69
C VAL A 68 13.17 17.73 9.49
N GLY A 69 12.73 17.90 10.74
CA GLY A 69 13.27 18.88 11.69
C GLY A 69 12.59 20.26 11.65
N TRP A 70 12.90 21.09 12.64
CA TRP A 70 12.39 22.47 12.71
C TRP A 70 12.97 23.25 11.51
N LYS A 71 12.07 23.76 10.66
CA LYS A 71 12.40 24.44 9.38
C LYS A 71 12.91 23.52 8.27
N GLN A 72 12.64 22.21 8.33
CA GLN A 72 12.94 21.29 7.21
C GLN A 72 14.44 21.26 6.83
N GLN A 73 15.33 21.38 7.82
CA GLN A 73 16.78 21.54 7.58
C GLN A 73 17.49 20.25 7.21
N SER A 74 16.86 19.10 7.40
CA SER A 74 17.45 17.79 7.08
C SER A 74 16.50 16.95 6.24
N TRP A 75 17.08 16.01 5.49
CA TRP A 75 16.34 15.03 4.71
C TRP A 75 16.47 13.66 5.36
N LEU A 76 15.34 13.00 5.58
CA LEU A 76 15.25 11.60 5.93
C LEU A 76 14.97 10.82 4.65
N VAL A 77 15.93 10.02 4.21
CA VAL A 77 15.74 9.14 3.05
C VAL A 77 15.13 7.84 3.54
N ILE A 78 14.01 7.45 2.96
CA ILE A 78 13.27 6.23 3.29
C ILE A 78 13.30 5.34 2.06
N SER A 79 13.63 4.06 2.24
CA SER A 79 13.53 3.09 1.16
C SER A 79 12.06 2.73 0.96
N LEU A 80 11.57 2.92 -0.26
CA LEU A 80 10.25 2.46 -0.67
C LEU A 80 10.42 1.01 -1.14
N SER A 81 9.79 0.08 -0.44
CA SER A 81 9.94 -1.35 -0.74
C SER A 81 9.04 -1.74 -1.91
N ASP A 82 9.63 -2.22 -3.00
CA ASP A 82 8.93 -2.68 -4.21
C ASP A 82 7.91 -3.78 -3.90
N GLU A 83 8.17 -4.62 -2.88
CA GLU A 83 7.33 -5.76 -2.49
C GLU A 83 5.98 -5.36 -1.86
N ILE A 84 5.84 -4.13 -1.38
CA ILE A 84 4.59 -3.65 -0.77
C ILE A 84 3.63 -3.10 -1.85
N TRP A 85 4.18 -2.57 -2.94
CA TRP A 85 3.44 -1.79 -3.92
C TRP A 85 3.26 -2.49 -5.27
N ARG A 86 4.03 -3.54 -5.55
CA ARG A 86 3.81 -4.44 -6.69
C ARG A 86 3.07 -5.70 -6.20
N PRO A 87 2.03 -6.18 -6.91
CA PRO A 87 1.24 -7.35 -6.52
C PRO A 87 2.03 -8.66 -6.57
#